data_AF-A0A1L8E815-F1
#
_entry.id   AF-A0A1L8E815-F1
#
_cell.length_a   1.000
_cell.length_b   1.000
_cell.length_c   1.000
_cell.angle_alpha   90.00
_cell.angle_beta   90.00
_cell.angle_gamma   90.00
#
_symmetry.space_group_name_H-M   'P 1'
#
loop_
_entity.id
_entity.type
_entity.pdbx_description
1 polymer ?
#
loop_
_entity_poly.entity_id
_entity_poly.type
_entity_poly.pdbx_seq_one_letter_code
_entity_poly.pdbx_strand_id
1 'polypeptide(L)'
;MEELLNEVVPQEDLEKFEKKYAHELELDGEVTIETKFEYAFCLVRSRYSNDIRKGIMILEELARIHSEGRRDYIYYLAFGNARIKNYSEGLKYCRAFLEIESNDQVRSLEKQSD
;
A
#
# COMPACT_ATOMS: atom_id res chain seq x y z
N MET A 1 -4.93 5.25 16.68
CA MET A 1 -4.33 5.77 15.43
C MET A 1 -2.82 5.87 15.57
N GLU A 2 -2.29 6.50 16.61
CA GLU A 2 -0.84 6.51 16.88
C GLU A 2 -0.27 5.11 17.14
N GLU A 3 -0.96 4.24 17.88
CA GLU A 3 -0.53 2.85 18.08
C GLU A 3 -0.39 2.06 16.76
N LEU A 4 -1.32 2.26 15.83
CA LEU A 4 -1.28 1.64 14.49
C LEU A 4 -0.09 2.16 13.67
N LEU A 5 0.24 3.44 13.81
CA LEU A 5 1.41 4.05 13.16
C LEU A 5 2.73 3.62 13.82
N ASN A 6 2.71 3.18 15.07
CA ASN A 6 3.91 2.74 15.79
C ASN A 6 4.18 1.25 15.64
N GLU A 7 3.22 0.47 15.12
CA GLU A 7 3.44 -0.92 14.78
C GLU A 7 4.49 -1.05 13.67
N VAL A 8 5.49 -1.90 13.90
CA VAL A 8 6.60 -2.13 12.97
C VAL A 8 6.59 -3.60 12.57
N VAL A 9 6.73 -3.86 11.27
CA VAL A 9 6.85 -5.24 10.78
C VAL A 9 8.15 -5.88 11.28
N PRO A 10 8.15 -7.16 11.69
CA PRO A 10 9.38 -7.88 12.00
C PRO A 10 10.38 -7.83 10.85
N GLN A 11 11.68 -7.74 11.17
CA GLN A 11 12.74 -7.69 10.16
C GLN A 11 12.76 -8.95 9.28
N GLU A 12 12.47 -10.11 9.86
CA GLU A 12 12.44 -11.40 9.16
C GLU A 12 11.37 -11.44 8.05
N ASP A 13 10.20 -10.84 8.31
CA ASP A 13 9.14 -10.74 7.31
C ASP A 13 9.54 -9.81 6.17
N LEU A 14 10.15 -8.67 6.48
CA LEU A 14 10.65 -7.75 5.47
C LEU A 14 11.69 -8.42 4.56
N GLU A 15 12.66 -9.14 5.14
CA GLU A 15 13.69 -9.86 4.40
C GLU A 15 13.12 -11.00 3.55
N LYS A 16 12.07 -11.69 4.04
CA LYS A 16 11.39 -12.74 3.29
C LYS A 16 10.80 -12.18 1.99
N PHE A 17 10.05 -11.08 2.07
CA PHE A 17 9.42 -10.49 0.89
C PHE A 17 10.41 -9.75 -0.01
N GLU A 18 11.48 -9.20 0.54
CA GLU A 18 12.58 -8.66 -0.26
C GLU A 18 13.26 -9.74 -1.12
N LYS A 19 13.54 -10.91 -0.54
CA LYS A 19 14.10 -12.05 -1.27
C LYS A 19 13.16 -12.54 -2.37
N LYS A 20 11.86 -12.64 -2.09
CA LYS A 20 10.84 -13.03 -3.08
C LYS A 20 10.81 -12.03 -4.25
N TYR A 21 10.79 -10.74 -3.94
CA TYR A 21 10.82 -9.66 -4.94
C TYR A 21 12.07 -9.73 -5.82
N ALA A 22 13.25 -9.85 -5.22
CA ALA A 22 14.51 -9.93 -5.95
C ALA A 22 14.56 -11.17 -6.85
N HIS A 23 14.08 -12.30 -6.34
CA HIS A 23 14.05 -13.56 -7.08
C HIS A 23 13.16 -13.49 -8.35
N GLU A 24 11.95 -12.96 -8.24
CA GLU A 24 11.08 -12.76 -9.41
C GLU A 24 11.72 -11.81 -10.44
N LEU A 25 12.31 -10.70 -9.96
CA LEU A 25 12.97 -9.75 -10.83
C LEU A 25 14.17 -10.36 -11.58
N GLU A 26 14.94 -11.21 -10.92
CA GLU A 26 16.09 -11.91 -11.52
C GLU A 26 15.68 -12.98 -12.53
N LEU A 27 14.59 -13.72 -12.27
CA LEU A 27 14.15 -14.81 -13.13
C LEU A 27 13.37 -14.33 -14.36
N ASP A 28 12.38 -13.46 -14.14
CA ASP A 28 11.38 -13.12 -15.15
C ASP A 28 11.57 -11.70 -15.72
N GLY A 29 12.46 -10.90 -15.10
CA GLY A 29 12.67 -9.49 -15.47
C GLY A 29 11.55 -8.55 -15.02
N GLU A 30 10.45 -9.10 -14.49
CA GLU A 30 9.30 -8.39 -13.95
C GLU A 30 8.84 -9.05 -12.65
N VAL A 31 8.26 -8.26 -11.75
CA VAL A 31 7.72 -8.75 -10.47
C VAL A 31 6.21 -8.69 -10.52
N THR A 32 5.56 -9.76 -10.03
CA THR A 32 4.10 -9.86 -9.99
C THR A 32 3.48 -8.76 -9.12
N ILE A 33 2.22 -8.42 -9.41
CA ILE A 33 1.45 -7.43 -8.64
C ILE A 33 1.35 -7.83 -7.17
N GLU A 34 1.12 -9.12 -6.90
CA GLU A 34 1.05 -9.69 -5.56
C GLU A 34 2.36 -9.48 -4.79
N THR A 35 3.49 -9.90 -5.35
CA THR A 35 4.80 -9.77 -4.70
C THR A 35 5.23 -8.32 -4.53
N LYS A 36 4.95 -7.44 -5.51
CA LYS A 36 5.14 -5.99 -5.38
C LYS A 36 4.36 -5.45 -4.17
N PHE A 37 3.10 -5.84 -4.04
CA PHE A 37 2.25 -5.38 -2.95
C PHE A 37 2.70 -5.90 -1.59
N GLU A 38 2.98 -7.20 -1.46
CA GLU A 38 3.46 -7.81 -0.21
C GLU A 38 4.74 -7.13 0.29
N TYR A 39 5.70 -6.89 -0.61
CA TYR A 39 6.93 -6.20 -0.25
C TYR A 39 6.69 -4.74 0.14
N ALA A 40 5.88 -4.01 -0.62
CA ALA A 40 5.55 -2.63 -0.31
C ALA A 40 4.79 -2.48 1.01
N PHE A 41 3.89 -3.42 1.32
CA PHE A 41 3.17 -3.51 2.59
C PHE A 41 4.12 -3.62 3.79
N CYS A 42 5.15 -4.45 3.70
CA CYS A 42 6.19 -4.53 4.73
C CYS A 42 7.01 -3.24 4.81
N LEU A 43 7.41 -2.68 3.66
CA LEU A 43 8.23 -1.47 3.58
C LEU A 43 7.57 -0.26 4.26
N VAL A 44 6.27 -0.01 4.03
CA VAL A 44 5.57 1.12 4.67
C VAL A 44 5.39 0.96 6.18
N ARG A 45 5.58 -0.25 6.69
CA ARG A 45 5.58 -0.60 8.13
C ARG A 45 6.99 -0.71 8.71
N SER A 46 8.05 -0.43 7.94
CA SER A 46 9.43 -0.45 8.41
C SER A 46 9.72 0.71 9.39
N ARG A 47 10.64 0.49 10.33
CA ARG A 47 11.19 1.55 11.20
C ARG A 47 12.00 2.61 10.45
N TYR A 48 12.47 2.30 9.24
CA TYR A 48 13.36 3.18 8.48
C TYR A 48 12.57 4.02 7.45
N SER A 49 12.76 5.34 7.47
CA SER A 49 12.04 6.23 6.55
C SER A 49 12.37 6.00 5.07
N ASN A 50 13.55 5.46 4.75
CA ASN A 50 13.93 5.15 3.37
C ASN A 50 13.14 3.96 2.83
N ASP A 51 12.96 2.92 3.65
CA ASP A 51 12.10 1.78 3.31
C ASP A 51 10.67 2.24 3.09
N ILE A 52 10.15 3.09 3.98
CA ILE A 52 8.79 3.61 3.85
C ILE A 52 8.63 4.38 2.52
N ARG A 53 9.60 5.22 2.14
CA ARG A 53 9.59 5.93 0.85
C ARG A 53 9.60 4.97 -0.34
N LYS A 54 10.40 3.89 -0.27
CA LYS A 54 10.42 2.85 -1.32
C LYS A 54 9.05 2.15 -1.41
N GLY A 55 8.44 1.82 -0.27
CA GLY A 55 7.10 1.22 -0.23
C GLY A 55 6.03 2.13 -0.84
N ILE A 56 6.06 3.44 -0.52
CA ILE A 56 5.17 4.45 -1.12
C ILE A 56 5.33 4.45 -2.64
N MET A 57 6.56 4.50 -3.16
CA MET A 57 6.82 4.53 -4.60
C MET A 57 6.25 3.29 -5.33
N ILE A 58 6.41 2.10 -4.75
CA ILE A 58 5.86 0.86 -5.32
C ILE A 58 4.32 0.91 -5.31
N LEU A 59 3.70 1.39 -4.22
CA LEU A 59 2.24 1.51 -4.13
C LEU A 59 1.67 2.53 -5.12
N GLU A 60 2.38 3.63 -5.39
CA GLU A 60 2.00 4.60 -6.43
C GLU A 60 2.01 3.97 -7.83
N GLU A 61 2.99 3.12 -8.12
CA GLU A 61 3.04 2.35 -9.35
C GLU A 61 1.84 1.40 -9.46
N LEU A 62 1.60 0.59 -8.43
CA LEU A 62 0.47 -0.34 -8.38
C LEU A 62 -0.88 0.36 -8.54
N ALA A 63 -1.09 1.51 -7.90
CA ALA A 63 -2.31 2.32 -8.03
C ALA A 63 -2.55 2.86 -9.43
N ARG A 64 -1.51 2.98 -10.27
CA ARG A 64 -1.62 3.38 -11.68
C ARG A 64 -1.95 2.20 -12.59
N ILE A 65 -1.38 1.03 -12.34
CA ILE A 65 -1.45 -0.11 -13.28
C ILE A 65 -2.51 -1.15 -12.92
N HIS A 66 -2.97 -1.21 -11.67
CA HIS A 66 -3.88 -2.23 -11.18
C HIS A 66 -5.08 -1.61 -10.45
N SER A 67 -6.20 -1.50 -11.16
CA SER A 67 -7.41 -0.85 -10.65
C SER A 67 -8.12 -1.64 -9.56
N GLU A 68 -8.06 -2.98 -9.59
CA GLU A 68 -8.78 -3.84 -8.64
C GLU A 68 -8.26 -3.70 -7.21
N GLY A 69 -6.94 -3.53 -7.03
CA GLY A 69 -6.31 -3.33 -5.71
C GLY A 69 -6.21 -1.86 -5.27
N ARG A 70 -6.74 -0.92 -6.07
CA ARG A 70 -6.53 0.52 -5.89
C ARG A 70 -6.93 1.03 -4.51
N ARG A 71 -8.01 0.48 -3.95
CA ARG A 71 -8.50 0.79 -2.60
C ARG A 71 -7.41 0.56 -1.55
N ASP A 72 -6.81 -0.62 -1.55
CA ASP A 72 -5.79 -1.02 -0.58
C ASP A 72 -4.50 -0.21 -0.80
N TYR A 73 -4.13 0.03 -2.05
CA TYR A 73 -2.95 0.84 -2.36
C TYR A 73 -3.07 2.26 -1.81
N ILE A 74 -4.23 2.91 -2.02
CA ILE A 74 -4.48 4.27 -1.52
C ILE A 74 -4.48 4.30 0.02
N TYR A 75 -5.03 3.28 0.67
CA TYR A 75 -4.98 3.16 2.13
C TYR A 75 -3.51 3.14 2.63
N TYR A 76 -2.66 2.29 2.05
CA TYR A 76 -1.26 2.20 2.45
C TYR A 76 -0.42 3.41 2.02
N LEU A 77 -0.80 4.13 0.97
CA LEU A 77 -0.21 5.41 0.59
C LEU A 77 -0.50 6.49 1.64
N ALA A 78 -1.74 6.58 2.14
CA ALA A 78 -2.09 7.47 3.24
C ALA A 78 -1.30 7.12 4.50
N PHE A 79 -1.24 5.83 4.85
CA PHE A 79 -0.50 5.31 6.01
C PHE A 79 1.00 5.63 5.92
N GLY A 80 1.65 5.29 4.80
CA GLY A 80 3.08 5.52 4.60
C GLY A 80 3.45 7.01 4.65
N ASN A 81 2.63 7.88 4.04
CA ASN A 81 2.86 9.33 4.10
C ASN A 81 2.70 9.88 5.52
N ALA A 82 1.72 9.38 6.30
CA ALA A 82 1.57 9.74 7.70
C ALA A 82 2.79 9.31 8.56
N ARG A 83 3.31 8.11 8.33
CA ARG A 83 4.51 7.57 9.02
C ARG A 83 5.76 8.44 8.85
N ILE A 84 5.94 9.05 7.68
CA ILE A 84 7.07 9.96 7.40
C ILE A 84 6.73 11.44 7.61
N LYS A 85 5.60 11.74 8.27
CA LYS A 85 5.11 13.10 8.57
C LYS A 85 4.83 13.95 7.32
N ASN A 86 4.60 13.32 6.16
CA ASN A 86 4.15 13.98 4.94
C ASN A 86 2.63 14.12 4.93
N TYR A 87 2.09 14.86 5.91
CA TYR A 87 0.65 14.92 6.14
C TYR A 87 -0.14 15.56 5.00
N SER A 88 0.46 16.49 4.25
CA SER A 88 -0.18 17.12 3.09
C SER A 88 -0.55 16.07 2.04
N GLU A 89 0.38 15.18 1.71
CA GLU A 89 0.13 14.12 0.73
C GLU A 89 -0.75 13.01 1.32
N GLY A 90 -0.51 12.64 2.58
CA GLY A 90 -1.35 11.66 3.29
C GLY A 90 -2.83 12.05 3.30
N LEU A 91 -3.14 13.33 3.52
CA LEU A 91 -4.52 13.85 3.49
C LEU A 91 -5.16 13.75 2.11
N LYS A 92 -4.39 13.91 1.01
CA LYS A 92 -4.92 13.73 -0.34
C LYS A 92 -5.35 12.28 -0.55
N TYR A 93 -4.52 11.31 -0.13
CA TYR A 93 -4.88 9.90 -0.21
C TYR A 93 -6.05 9.53 0.70
N CYS A 94 -6.15 10.10 1.91
CA CYS A 94 -7.34 9.91 2.76
C CYS A 94 -8.63 10.39 2.06
N ARG A 95 -8.60 11.54 1.38
CA ARG A 95 -9.77 12.04 0.62
C ARG A 95 -10.12 11.12 -0.54
N ALA A 96 -9.12 10.71 -1.32
CA ALA A 96 -9.32 9.76 -2.42
C ALA A 96 -9.88 8.41 -1.94
N PHE A 97 -9.44 7.93 -0.77
CA PHE A 97 -9.98 6.72 -0.16
C PHE A 97 -11.47 6.84 0.19
N LEU A 98 -11.87 7.97 0.80
CA LEU A 98 -13.26 8.22 1.16
C LEU A 98 -14.19 8.31 -0.07
N GLU A 99 -13.70 8.88 -1.17
CA GLU A 99 -14.44 8.91 -2.44
C GLU A 99 -14.69 7.50 -2.99
N ILE A 100 -13.73 6.59 -2.86
CA ILE A 100 -13.87 5.19 -3.26
C ILE A 100 -14.89 4.47 -2.38
N GLU A 101 -14.72 4.51 -1.05
CA GLU A 101 -15.61 3.82 -0.11
C GLU A 101 -17.07 4.30 -0.23
N SER A 102 -17.28 5.60 -0.43
CA SER A 102 -18.62 6.17 -0.59
C SER A 102 -19.31 5.60 -1.83
N ASN A 103 -18.58 5.42 -2.93
CA ASN A 103 -19.12 4.82 -4.15
C ASN A 103 -19.40 3.31 -3.98
N ASP A 104 -18.49 2.58 -3.33
CA ASP A 104 -18.63 1.13 -3.16
C ASP A 104 -19.75 0.76 -2.20
N GLN A 105 -19.92 1.51 -1.11
CA GLN A 105 -21.03 1.33 -0.17
C GLN A 105 -22.37 1.55 -0.88
N VAL A 106 -22.52 2.62 -1.67
CA VAL A 106 -23.75 2.90 -2.42
C VAL A 106 -24.03 1.82 -3.47
N ARG A 107 -23.03 1.40 -4.25
CA ARG A 107 -23.15 0.30 -5.22
C ARG A 107 -23.54 -1.03 -4.57
N SER A 108 -23.09 -1.28 -3.34
CA SER A 108 -23.44 -2.49 -2.61
C SER A 108 -24.92 -2.52 -2.19
N LEU A 109 -25.50 -1.36 -1.90
CA LEU A 109 -26.93 -1.21 -1.57
C LEU A 109 -27.83 -1.39 -2.79
N GLU A 110 -27.43 -0.88 -3.96
CA GLU A 110 -28.15 -1.11 -5.21
C GLU A 110 -28.26 -2.61 -5.52
N LYS A 111 -27.16 -3.35 -5.42
CA LYS A 111 -27.13 -4.80 -5.68
C LYS A 111 -27.97 -5.65 -4.72
N GLN A 112 -28.31 -5.14 -3.54
CA GLN A 112 -29.17 -5.85 -2.58
C GLN A 112 -30.65 -5.57 -2.80
N SER A 113 -30.97 -4.61 -3.67
CA SER A 113 -32.35 -4.18 -3.95
C SER A 113 -32.94 -4.83 -5.21
N ASP A 114 -32.14 -5.64 -5.91
CA ASP A 114 -32.52 -6.48 -7.07
C ASP A 114 -32.60 -7.97 -6.68
#